data_AF-A0A162HU77-F1
#
_entry.id   AF-A0A162HU77-F1
#
_cell.length_a   1.000
_cell.length_b   1.000
_cell.length_c   1.000
_cell.angle_alpha   90.00
_cell.angle_beta   90.00
_cell.angle_gamma   90.00
#
_symmetry.space_group_name_H-M   'P 1'
#
loop_
_entity.id
_entity.type
_entity.pdbx_description
1 polymer ?
#
loop_
_entity_poly.entity_id
_entity_poly.type
_entity_poly.pdbx_seq_one_letter_code
_entity_poly.pdbx_strand_id
1 'polypeptide(L)'
;MVPSLFMVLEVLPLSPNGKLDRKALPEPQWQAREYRAPQTDTEQQLASLWEELLGQSPVGLDDNFFALGGHSLLATRVVATLRDRWSVDVPLRALFEADTLQALAALVDEHNGDAKQQEQDDLSAMADLLDDLEDL
;
A
#
# COMPACT_ATOMS: atom_id res chain seq x y z
N MET A 1 16.48 5.81 4.11
CA MET A 1 16.98 5.26 2.83
C MET A 1 17.31 3.80 3.09
N VAL A 2 16.49 2.88 2.59
CA VAL A 2 16.64 1.43 2.78
C VAL A 2 16.81 0.80 1.39
N PRO A 3 17.83 -0.04 1.15
CA PRO A 3 18.02 -0.70 -0.13
C PRO A 3 16.87 -1.65 -0.48
N SER A 4 16.45 -1.65 -1.75
CA SER A 4 15.39 -2.53 -2.26
C SER A 4 15.87 -3.95 -2.60
N LEU A 5 17.19 -4.14 -2.72
CA LEU A 5 17.81 -5.45 -2.95
C LEU A 5 19.16 -5.52 -2.25
N PHE A 6 19.45 -6.69 -1.67
CA PHE A 6 20.77 -7.07 -1.20
C PHE A 6 21.27 -8.25 -2.01
N MET A 7 22.52 -8.18 -2.48
CA MET A 7 23.19 -9.26 -3.21
C MET A 7 24.53 -9.52 -2.54
N VAL A 8 24.82 -10.79 -2.28
CA VAL A 8 26.12 -11.23 -1.75
C VAL A 8 27.06 -11.49 -2.92
N LEU A 9 28.23 -10.86 -2.89
CA LEU A 9 29.32 -11.12 -3.82
C LEU A 9 30.46 -11.77 -3.05
N GLU A 10 31.00 -12.87 -3.56
CA GLU A 10 32.19 -13.51 -2.98
C GLU A 10 33.43 -12.60 -3.09
N VAL A 11 33.53 -11.85 -4.21
CA VAL A 11 34.63 -10.92 -4.48
C VAL A 11 34.08 -9.65 -5.09
N LEU A 12 34.56 -8.49 -4.62
CA LEU A 12 34.25 -7.20 -5.24
C LEU A 12 35.09 -7.00 -6.51
N PRO A 13 34.47 -6.63 -7.64
CA PRO A 13 35.21 -6.34 -8.86
C PRO A 13 36.03 -5.06 -8.68
N LEU A 14 37.35 -5.16 -8.84
CA LEU A 14 38.26 -4.03 -8.72
C LEU A 14 38.86 -3.69 -10.09
N SER A 15 39.00 -2.39 -10.36
CA SER A 15 39.82 -1.86 -11.45
C SER A 15 41.30 -2.20 -11.25
N PRO A 16 42.16 -2.05 -12.29
CA PRO A 16 43.61 -2.28 -12.17
C PRO A 16 44.31 -1.47 -11.07
N ASN A 17 43.74 -0.33 -10.69
CA ASN A 17 44.26 0.54 -9.62
C ASN A 17 43.68 0.19 -8.23
N GLY A 18 42.99 -0.95 -8.09
CA GLY A 18 42.43 -1.44 -6.82
C GLY A 18 41.14 -0.75 -6.34
N LYS A 19 40.55 0.15 -7.13
CA LYS A 19 39.25 0.78 -6.81
C LYS A 19 38.09 -0.10 -7.27
N LEU A 20 36.94 -0.04 -6.59
CA LEU A 20 35.71 -0.70 -7.03
C LEU A 20 35.35 -0.32 -8.47
N ASP A 21 35.22 -1.32 -9.34
CA ASP A 21 34.70 -1.16 -10.69
C ASP A 21 33.17 -1.32 -10.68
N ARG A 22 32.46 -0.19 -10.58
CA ARG A 22 30.99 -0.18 -10.51
C ARG A 22 30.31 -0.69 -11.78
N LYS A 23 30.99 -0.62 -12.93
CA LYS A 23 30.43 -1.10 -14.22
C LYS A 23 30.54 -2.61 -14.35
N ALA A 24 31.49 -3.21 -13.64
CA ALA A 24 31.67 -4.65 -13.56
C ALA A 24 30.83 -5.31 -12.45
N LEU A 25 30.06 -4.52 -11.68
CA LEU A 25 29.08 -5.09 -10.76
C LEU A 25 28.02 -5.86 -11.55
N PRO A 26 27.66 -7.08 -11.13
CA PRO A 26 26.61 -7.83 -11.80
C PRO A 26 25.27 -7.11 -11.67
N GLU A 27 24.44 -7.27 -12.70
CA GLU A 27 23.10 -6.68 -12.69
C GLU A 27 22.24 -7.32 -11.58
N PRO A 28 21.47 -6.51 -10.84
CA PRO A 28 20.48 -6.97 -9.87
C PRO A 28 19.53 -8.02 -10.48
N GLN A 29 19.52 -9.23 -9.92
CA GLN A 29 18.52 -10.23 -10.28
C GLN A 29 17.33 -10.11 -9.33
N TRP A 30 16.21 -9.63 -9.86
CA TRP A 30 14.94 -9.62 -9.16
C TRP A 30 14.32 -11.01 -9.25
N GLN A 31 14.00 -11.63 -8.11
CA GLN A 31 13.18 -12.83 -8.13
C GLN A 31 11.78 -12.43 -8.58
N ALA A 32 11.35 -12.94 -9.74
CA ALA A 32 9.98 -12.76 -10.19
C ALA A 32 9.05 -13.41 -9.15
N ARG A 33 8.22 -12.60 -8.49
CA ARG A 33 7.12 -13.12 -7.68
C ARG A 33 6.02 -13.64 -8.59
N GLU A 34 5.33 -14.67 -8.13
CA GLU A 34 4.15 -15.16 -8.83
C GLU A 34 3.08 -14.08 -8.79
N TYR A 35 2.61 -13.66 -9.97
CA TYR A 35 1.56 -12.66 -10.07
C TYR A 35 0.25 -13.24 -9.56
N ARG A 36 -0.31 -12.62 -8.53
CA ARG A 36 -1.64 -12.93 -8.01
C ARG A 36 -2.57 -11.74 -8.24
N ALA A 37 -3.59 -11.95 -9.06
CA ALA A 37 -4.50 -10.89 -9.48
C ALA A 37 -5.35 -10.35 -8.30
N PRO A 38 -5.61 -9.04 -8.27
CA PRO A 38 -6.65 -8.45 -7.40
C PRO A 38 -8.00 -9.14 -7.58
N GLN A 39 -8.70 -9.42 -6.47
CA GLN A 39 -9.97 -10.16 -6.47
C GLN A 39 -11.14 -9.28 -6.01
N THR A 40 -10.95 -8.45 -5.00
CA THR A 40 -12.01 -7.57 -4.47
C THR A 40 -12.05 -6.21 -5.17
N ASP A 41 -13.18 -5.49 -5.02
CA ASP A 41 -13.31 -4.14 -5.58
C ASP A 41 -12.29 -3.16 -4.96
N THR A 42 -11.99 -3.29 -3.67
CA THR A 42 -10.96 -2.49 -2.98
C THR A 42 -9.58 -2.80 -3.55
N GLU A 43 -9.23 -4.09 -3.69
CA GLU A 43 -7.94 -4.51 -4.26
C GLU A 43 -7.78 -4.03 -5.70
N GLN A 44 -8.81 -4.13 -6.54
CA GLN A 44 -8.76 -3.69 -7.94
C GLN A 44 -8.55 -2.18 -8.06
N GLN A 45 -9.29 -1.38 -7.29
CA GLN A 45 -9.13 0.07 -7.33
C GLN A 45 -7.78 0.53 -6.78
N LEU A 46 -7.28 -0.12 -5.73
CA LEU A 46 -5.94 0.12 -5.21
C LEU A 46 -4.86 -0.25 -6.23
N ALA A 47 -5.02 -1.38 -6.94
CA ALA A 47 -4.10 -1.79 -7.99
C ALA A 47 -4.03 -0.71 -9.06
N SER A 48 -5.18 -0.25 -9.58
CA SER A 48 -5.22 0.82 -10.58
C SER A 48 -4.56 2.12 -10.08
N LEU A 49 -4.80 2.51 -8.82
CA LEU A 49 -4.14 3.67 -8.23
C LEU A 49 -2.61 3.52 -8.20
N TRP A 50 -2.13 2.33 -7.84
CA TRP A 50 -0.70 2.04 -7.81
C TRP A 50 -0.10 2.04 -9.22
N GLU A 51 -0.78 1.45 -10.20
CA GLU A 51 -0.36 1.44 -11.60
C GLU A 51 -0.23 2.86 -12.15
N GLU A 52 -1.19 3.74 -11.86
CA GLU A 52 -1.17 5.16 -12.24
C GLU A 52 0.00 5.92 -11.59
N LEU A 53 0.27 5.67 -10.31
CA LEU A 53 1.29 6.41 -9.55
C LEU A 53 2.71 5.91 -9.80
N LEU A 54 2.89 4.60 -9.99
CA LEU A 54 4.18 3.94 -10.15
C LEU A 54 4.58 3.78 -11.62
N GLY A 55 3.62 3.87 -12.55
CA GLY A 55 3.86 3.65 -13.98
C GLY A 55 4.23 2.21 -14.32
N GLN A 56 3.80 1.25 -13.50
CA GLN A 56 4.02 -0.19 -13.69
C GLN A 56 2.68 -0.91 -13.77
N SER A 57 2.53 -1.88 -14.68
CA SER A 57 1.36 -2.74 -14.80
C SER A 57 1.77 -4.11 -15.37
N PRO A 58 1.18 -5.22 -14.91
CA PRO A 58 0.16 -5.30 -13.86
C PRO A 58 0.73 -5.21 -12.44
N VAL A 59 -0.06 -4.67 -11.51
CA VAL A 59 0.23 -4.74 -10.05
C VAL A 59 -0.59 -5.87 -9.42
N GLY A 60 0.09 -6.80 -8.76
CA GLY A 60 -0.49 -7.95 -8.06
C GLY A 60 -0.65 -7.75 -6.55
N LEU A 61 -1.38 -8.67 -5.90
CA LEU A 61 -1.67 -8.65 -4.46
C LEU A 61 -0.41 -8.67 -3.58
N ASP A 62 0.63 -9.38 -4.01
CA ASP A 62 1.88 -9.59 -3.29
C ASP A 62 2.96 -8.55 -3.63
N ASP A 63 2.64 -7.59 -4.50
CA ASP A 63 3.58 -6.55 -4.86
C ASP A 63 3.74 -5.55 -3.73
N ASN A 64 4.99 -5.20 -3.47
CA ASN A 64 5.37 -4.25 -2.44
C ASN A 64 5.52 -2.86 -3.06
N PHE A 65 4.83 -1.87 -2.48
CA PHE A 65 4.79 -0.50 -2.99
C PHE A 65 6.20 0.09 -3.20
N PHE A 66 7.08 -0.09 -2.22
CA PHE A 66 8.42 0.48 -2.23
C PHE A 66 9.38 -0.32 -3.11
N ALA A 67 9.19 -1.64 -3.23
CA ALA A 67 9.92 -2.47 -4.17
C ALA A 67 9.59 -2.11 -5.63
N LEU A 68 8.35 -1.69 -5.90
CA LEU A 68 7.91 -1.16 -7.20
C LEU A 68 8.36 0.29 -7.46
N GLY A 69 9.21 0.88 -6.62
CA GLY A 69 9.73 2.24 -6.78
C GLY A 69 8.90 3.32 -6.08
N GLY A 70 7.92 2.92 -5.27
CA GLY A 70 7.20 3.83 -4.39
C GLY A 70 8.13 4.54 -3.39
N HIS A 71 7.79 5.77 -3.04
CA HIS A 71 8.52 6.58 -2.08
C HIS A 71 7.58 7.50 -1.30
N SER A 72 8.10 8.20 -0.29
CA SER A 72 7.28 8.99 0.65
C SER A 72 6.29 9.94 -0.02
N LEU A 73 6.69 10.66 -1.07
CA LEU A 73 5.78 11.55 -1.79
C LEU A 73 4.63 10.80 -2.50
N LEU A 74 4.88 9.63 -3.10
CA LEU A 74 3.82 8.82 -3.70
C LEU A 74 2.94 8.19 -2.60
N ALA A 75 3.53 7.75 -1.49
CA ALA A 75 2.79 7.24 -0.35
C ALA A 75 1.85 8.31 0.25
N THR A 76 2.30 9.56 0.38
CA THR A 76 1.43 10.68 0.78
C THR A 76 0.27 10.89 -0.18
N ARG A 77 0.50 10.74 -1.50
CA ARG A 77 -0.57 10.81 -2.51
C ARG A 77 -1.56 9.66 -2.38
N VAL A 78 -1.10 8.45 -2.10
CA VAL A 78 -1.98 7.29 -1.82
C VAL A 78 -2.86 7.60 -0.62
N VAL A 79 -2.29 8.02 0.51
CA VAL A 79 -3.05 8.37 1.73
C VAL A 79 -4.06 9.49 1.49
N ALA A 80 -3.68 10.53 0.75
CA ALA A 80 -4.62 11.60 0.39
C ALA A 80 -5.77 11.08 -0.48
N THR A 81 -5.47 10.22 -1.45
CA THR A 81 -6.49 9.61 -2.31
C THR A 81 -7.42 8.67 -1.53
N LEU A 82 -6.89 7.93 -0.57
CA LEU A 82 -7.66 7.08 0.35
C LEU A 82 -8.70 7.90 1.12
N ARG A 83 -8.27 9.02 1.69
CA ARG A 83 -9.16 9.95 2.39
C ARG A 83 -10.21 10.53 1.46
N ASP A 84 -9.81 11.01 0.29
CA ASP A 84 -10.69 11.75 -0.61
C ASP A 84 -11.72 10.85 -1.31
N ARG A 85 -11.36 9.62 -1.68
CA ARG A 85 -12.22 8.71 -2.45
C ARG A 85 -13.00 7.70 -1.59
N TRP A 86 -12.43 7.29 -0.46
CA TRP A 86 -13.02 6.24 0.38
C TRP A 86 -13.36 6.72 1.79
N SER A 87 -13.12 7.99 2.13
CA SER A 87 -13.30 8.51 3.50
C SER A 87 -12.48 7.75 4.55
N VAL A 88 -11.41 7.06 4.14
CA VAL A 88 -10.54 6.28 5.03
C VAL A 88 -9.32 7.11 5.40
N ASP A 89 -9.15 7.37 6.70
CA ASP A 89 -7.97 8.06 7.24
C ASP A 89 -6.91 7.07 7.71
N VAL A 90 -6.07 6.61 6.79
CA VAL A 90 -4.92 5.76 7.13
C VAL A 90 -3.69 6.63 7.45
N PRO A 91 -3.05 6.46 8.63
CA PRO A 91 -1.80 7.16 8.91
C PRO A 91 -0.70 6.71 7.93
N LEU A 92 0.14 7.63 7.47
CA LEU A 92 1.22 7.31 6.52
C LEU A 92 2.11 6.14 6.99
N ARG A 93 2.32 6.01 8.30
CA ARG A 93 3.06 4.90 8.90
C ARG A 93 2.49 3.55 8.51
N ALA A 94 1.16 3.41 8.47
CA ALA A 94 0.53 2.13 8.18
C ALA A 94 0.82 1.65 6.75
N LEU A 95 1.09 2.53 5.79
CA LEU A 95 1.55 2.13 4.45
C LEU A 95 2.98 1.54 4.46
N PHE A 96 3.81 1.93 5.42
CA PHE A 96 5.13 1.31 5.64
C PHE A 96 5.04 -0.03 6.36
N GLU A 97 3.97 -0.29 7.11
CA GLU A 97 3.74 -1.55 7.84
C GLU A 97 2.98 -2.57 6.96
N ALA A 98 1.99 -2.09 6.21
CA ALA A 98 1.21 -2.82 5.21
C ALA A 98 1.70 -2.44 3.80
N ASP A 99 2.93 -2.84 3.51
CA ASP A 99 3.64 -2.41 2.31
C ASP A 99 3.27 -3.19 1.03
N THR A 100 2.42 -4.22 1.14
CA THR A 100 1.85 -4.94 -0.01
C THR A 100 0.44 -4.47 -0.35
N LEU A 101 0.04 -4.67 -1.62
CA LEU A 101 -1.30 -4.30 -2.08
C LEU A 101 -2.39 -4.98 -1.24
N GLN A 102 -2.26 -6.29 -0.98
CA GLN A 102 -3.21 -7.04 -0.16
C GLN A 102 -3.30 -6.49 1.28
N ALA A 103 -2.16 -6.19 1.90
CA ALA A 103 -2.14 -5.71 3.28
C ALA A 103 -2.79 -4.32 3.39
N LEU A 104 -2.53 -3.43 2.42
CA LEU A 104 -3.17 -2.12 2.37
C LEU A 104 -4.69 -2.24 2.12
N ALA A 105 -5.11 -3.13 1.23
CA ALA A 105 -6.53 -3.38 0.96
C ALA A 105 -7.26 -3.84 2.23
N ALA A 106 -6.68 -4.78 2.99
CA ALA A 106 -7.25 -5.24 4.25
C ALA A 106 -7.43 -4.11 5.28
N LEU A 107 -6.45 -3.21 5.40
CA LEU A 107 -6.55 -2.04 6.28
C LEU A 107 -7.67 -1.07 5.86
N VAL A 108 -7.83 -0.86 4.55
CA VAL A 108 -8.89 -0.01 4.01
C VAL A 108 -10.27 -0.62 4.28
N ASP A 109 -10.40 -1.93 4.10
CA ASP A 109 -11.65 -2.65 4.34
C ASP A 109 -12.02 -2.67 5.83
N GLU A 110 -11.05 -2.80 6.74
CA GLU A 110 -11.26 -2.72 8.19
C GLU A 110 -11.84 -1.36 8.61
N HIS A 111 -11.24 -0.25 8.13
CA HIS A 111 -11.75 1.10 8.43
C HIS A 111 -13.13 1.38 7.83
N ASN A 112 -13.43 0.81 6.66
CA ASN A 112 -14.75 0.90 6.05
C ASN A 112 -15.81 0.10 6.82
N GLY A 113 -15.41 -0.99 7.49
CA GLY A 113 -16.28 -1.75 8.40
C GLY A 113 -16.64 -0.94 9.64
N ASP A 114 -15.64 -0.36 10.30
CA ASP A 114 -15.81 0.45 11.52
C ASP A 114 -16.69 1.69 11.26
N ALA A 115 -16.46 2.39 10.15
CA ALA A 115 -17.24 3.58 9.79
C ALA A 115 -18.72 3.26 9.55
N LYS A 116 -19.03 2.13 8.89
CA LYS A 116 -20.41 1.70 8.67
C LYS A 116 -21.10 1.29 9.97
N GLN A 117 -20.38 0.67 10.91
CA GLN A 117 -20.92 0.30 12.21
C GLN A 117 -21.22 1.51 13.09
N GLN A 118 -20.35 2.53 13.12
CA GLN A 118 -20.62 3.77 13.84
C GLN A 118 -21.84 4.51 13.29
N GLU A 119 -22.00 4.60 11.97
CA GLU A 119 -23.14 5.26 11.35
C GLU A 119 -24.46 4.51 11.67
N GLN A 120 -24.42 3.18 11.73
CA GLN A 120 -25.56 2.34 12.10
C GLN A 120 -25.94 2.50 13.58
N ASP A 121 -24.94 2.55 14.47
CA ASP A 121 -25.12 2.75 15.92
C ASP A 121 -25.68 4.15 16.21
N ASP A 122 -25.15 5.19 15.56
CA ASP A 122 -25.63 6.58 15.72
C ASP A 122 -27.07 6.75 15.22
N LEU A 123 -27.42 6.12 14.08
CA LEU A 123 -28.79 6.11 13.56
C LEU A 123 -29.76 5.36 14.49
N SER A 124 -29.32 4.24 15.08
CA SER A 124 -30.11 3.50 16.07
C SER A 124 -30.33 4.36 17.32
N ALA A 125 -29.29 4.99 17.84
CA ALA A 125 -29.37 5.84 19.03
C ALA A 125 -30.26 7.08 18.81
N MET A 126 -30.25 7.65 17.60
CA MET A 126 -31.18 8.74 17.23
C MET A 126 -32.63 8.27 17.15
N ALA A 127 -32.89 7.07 16.64
CA ALA A 127 -34.23 6.51 16.56
C ALA A 127 -34.82 6.28 17.96
N ASP A 128 -34.03 5.71 18.88
CA ASP A 128 -34.44 5.52 20.28
C ASP A 128 -34.79 6.85 20.97
N LEU A 129 -34.03 7.92 20.68
CA LEU A 129 -34.24 9.27 21.25
C LEU A 129 -35.49 9.97 20.70
N LEU A 130 -35.93 9.60 19.49
CA LEU A 130 -37.16 10.11 18.89
C LEU A 130 -38.39 9.37 19.43
N ASP A 131 -38.30 8.05 19.65
CA ASP A 131 -39.36 7.26 20.30
C ASP A 131 -39.64 7.79 21.72
N ASP A 132 -38.59 8.11 22.50
CA ASP A 132 -38.71 8.71 23.84
C ASP A 132 -39.40 10.09 23.87
N LEU A 133 -39.43 10.81 22.73
CA LEU A 133 -40.11 12.11 22.60
C LEU A 133 -41.56 12.00 22.15
N GLU A 134 -41.96 10.89 21.51
CA GLU A 134 -43.33 10.64 21.09
C GLU A 134 -44.21 10.06 22.23
N ASP A 135 -43.59 9.51 23.28
CA ASP A 135 -44.25 8.93 24.46
C ASP A 135 -44.56 9.95 25.60
N LEU A 136 -44.41 11.27 25.36
CA LEU A 136 -44.68 12.38 26.31
C LEU A 136 -45.97 13.16 25.99
#